data_AF-A0A9E1N0V8-F1
#
_entry.id   AF-A0A9E1N0V8-F1
#
_cell.length_a   1.000
_cell.length_b   1.000
_cell.length_c   1.000
_cell.angle_alpha   90.00
_cell.angle_beta   90.00
_cell.angle_gamma   90.00
#
_symmetry.space_group_name_H-M   'P 1'
#
loop_
_entity.id
_entity.type
_entity.pdbx_description
1 polymer ?
#
loop_
_entity_poly.entity_id
_entity_poly.type
_entity_poly.pdbx_seq_one_letter_code
_entity_poly.pdbx_strand_id
1 'polypeptide(L)'
;MSEPRLPRWAEELRNRYLAGEASQFLVHGNVRDMQPWDVGDGAIQYLDMRGFLEKFLGRTRDIVAYYNVSQGLCFPDRSHEKRFQRTIDAQRMLDGREKLDMLPRTPSIAIPLVEELITNPNQASGVVLDFFEMIAPAGDVSFMTTE
;
A
#
# COMPACT_ATOMS: atom_id res chain seq x y z
N MET A 1 4.08 -3.68 -22.70
CA MET A 1 4.62 -2.42 -22.14
C MET A 1 6.08 -2.70 -21.78
N SER A 2 7.00 -1.85 -22.20
CA SER A 2 8.42 -1.98 -21.82
C SER A 2 8.57 -1.96 -20.31
N GLU A 3 9.48 -2.77 -19.76
CA GLU A 3 9.74 -2.77 -18.33
C GLU A 3 10.35 -1.41 -17.93
N PRO A 4 9.75 -0.66 -16.98
CA PRO A 4 10.31 0.62 -16.56
C PRO A 4 11.64 0.38 -15.87
N ARG A 5 12.63 1.23 -16.17
CA ARG A 5 13.87 1.28 -15.41
C ARG A 5 13.56 1.79 -14.00
N LEU A 6 13.81 0.96 -12.99
CA LEU A 6 13.48 1.28 -11.61
C LEU A 6 14.70 1.85 -10.88
N PRO A 7 14.52 2.72 -9.87
CA PRO A 7 15.59 3.05 -8.96
C PRO A 7 16.04 1.79 -8.20
N ARG A 8 17.33 1.76 -7.84
CA ARG A 8 17.96 0.59 -7.21
C ARG A 8 17.17 0.01 -6.04
N TRP A 9 16.64 0.86 -5.15
CA TRP A 9 15.88 0.41 -3.98
C TRP A 9 14.60 -0.35 -4.37
N ALA A 10 13.93 0.06 -5.45
CA ALA A 10 12.71 -0.58 -5.94
C ALA A 10 13.02 -1.89 -6.67
N GLU A 11 14.16 -1.96 -7.37
CA GLU A 11 14.68 -3.22 -7.92
C GLU A 11 14.99 -4.23 -6.81
N GLU A 12 15.66 -3.79 -5.73
CA GLU A 12 15.96 -4.63 -4.57
C GLU A 12 14.68 -5.15 -3.92
N LEU A 13 13.67 -4.30 -3.71
CA LEU A 13 12.35 -4.71 -3.19
C LEU A 13 11.71 -5.76 -4.11
N ARG A 14 11.63 -5.50 -5.42
CA ARG A 14 11.08 -6.44 -6.41
C ARG A 14 11.77 -7.79 -6.33
N ASN A 15 13.10 -7.81 -6.32
CA ASN A 15 13.88 -9.02 -6.36
C ASN A 15 13.69 -9.87 -5.09
N ARG A 16 13.70 -9.24 -3.90
CA ARG A 16 13.44 -9.94 -2.63
C ARG A 16 12.02 -10.50 -2.53
N TYR A 17 11.05 -9.76 -3.05
CA TYR A 17 9.67 -10.25 -3.12
C TYR A 17 9.54 -11.47 -4.04
N LEU A 18 10.11 -11.42 -5.24
CA LEU A 18 10.06 -12.54 -6.20
C LEU A 18 10.85 -13.77 -5.74
N ALA A 19 11.92 -13.56 -4.96
CA ALA A 19 12.68 -14.64 -4.33
C ALA A 19 11.93 -15.29 -3.15
N GLY A 20 10.81 -14.71 -2.70
CA GLY A 20 10.07 -15.17 -1.52
C GLY A 20 10.77 -14.87 -0.18
N GLU A 21 11.77 -13.99 -0.19
CA GLU A 21 12.54 -13.64 1.02
C GLU A 21 11.74 -12.75 1.97
N ALA A 22 10.90 -11.86 1.42
CA ALA A 22 10.08 -10.94 2.20
C ALA A 22 8.81 -10.52 1.44
N SER A 23 7.72 -10.32 2.17
CA SER A 23 6.47 -9.73 1.68
C SER A 23 6.13 -8.39 2.33
N GLN A 24 6.89 -7.99 3.35
CA GLN A 24 6.79 -6.73 4.08
C GLN A 24 8.10 -5.96 3.96
N PHE A 25 8.00 -4.66 3.72
CA PHE A 25 9.15 -3.80 3.48
C PHE A 25 8.95 -2.47 4.19
N LEU A 26 10.03 -1.94 4.77
CA LEU A 26 10.08 -0.58 5.28
C LEU A 26 10.88 0.27 4.30
N VAL A 27 10.25 1.28 3.71
CA VAL A 27 10.91 2.29 2.88
C VAL A 27 11.21 3.49 3.77
N HIS A 28 12.50 3.85 3.90
CA HIS A 28 12.95 4.94 4.77
C HIS A 28 14.03 5.79 4.08
N GLY A 29 14.41 6.91 4.71
CA GLY A 29 15.34 7.89 4.14
C GLY A 29 14.59 9.03 3.43
N ASN A 30 15.04 9.42 2.24
CA ASN A 30 14.46 10.55 1.49
C ASN A 30 13.16 10.18 0.75
N VAL A 31 12.14 9.73 1.49
CA VAL A 31 10.83 9.32 0.94
C VAL A 31 10.02 10.48 0.35
N ARG A 32 10.43 11.73 0.58
CA ARG A 32 9.78 12.93 0.02
C ARG A 32 10.34 13.36 -1.34
N ASP A 33 11.47 12.78 -1.76
CA ASP A 33 12.07 13.11 -3.04
C ASP A 33 11.24 12.51 -4.18
N MET A 34 11.18 13.24 -5.30
CA MET A 34 10.54 12.74 -6.51
C MET A 34 11.34 11.57 -7.09
N GLN A 35 10.65 10.50 -7.44
CA GLN A 35 11.22 9.28 -8.00
C GLN A 35 11.11 9.31 -9.53
N PRO A 36 12.21 8.98 -10.25
CA PRO A 36 12.16 8.88 -11.70
C PRO A 36 11.35 7.65 -12.12
N TRP A 37 10.52 7.82 -13.15
CA TRP A 37 9.75 6.78 -13.79
C TRP A 37 9.92 6.89 -15.30
N ASP A 38 10.55 5.88 -15.90
CA ASP A 38 10.69 5.78 -17.36
C ASP A 38 9.31 5.52 -17.99
N VAL A 39 8.87 6.44 -18.84
CA VAL A 39 7.59 6.33 -19.57
C VAL A 39 7.75 5.74 -20.97
N GLY A 40 8.97 5.35 -21.35
CA GLY A 40 9.32 4.90 -22.69
C GLY A 40 9.97 6.00 -23.55
N ASP A 41 10.60 5.59 -24.64
CA ASP A 41 11.18 6.48 -25.67
C ASP A 41 12.16 7.54 -25.13
N GLY A 42 12.83 7.24 -24.01
CA GLY A 42 13.81 8.12 -23.36
C GLY A 42 13.19 9.24 -22.52
N ALA A 43 11.87 9.27 -22.35
CA ALA A 43 11.20 10.24 -21.49
C ALA A 43 11.12 9.74 -20.04
N ILE A 44 11.43 10.65 -19.11
CA ILE A 44 11.37 10.39 -17.66
C ILE A 44 10.31 11.29 -17.05
N GLN A 45 9.34 10.68 -16.38
CA GLN A 45 8.40 11.37 -15.51
C GLN A 45 8.90 11.29 -14.07
N TYR A 46 8.84 12.39 -13.33
CA TYR A 46 9.11 12.40 -11.90
C TYR A 46 7.80 12.28 -11.13
N LEU A 47 7.71 11.29 -10.23
CA LEU A 47 6.53 10.99 -9.42
C LEU A 47 6.86 11.21 -7.94
N ASP A 48 5.89 11.63 -7.14
CA ASP A 48 6.05 11.52 -5.69
C ASP A 48 6.07 10.04 -5.26
N MET A 49 6.44 9.76 -4.02
CA MET A 49 6.53 8.37 -3.53
C MET A 49 5.21 7.63 -3.66
N ARG A 50 4.09 8.31 -3.40
CA ARG A 50 2.76 7.74 -3.55
C ARG A 50 2.51 7.30 -4.98
N GLY A 51 2.64 8.21 -5.95
CA GLY A 51 2.43 7.93 -7.37
C GLY A 51 3.41 6.89 -7.92
N PHE A 52 4.65 6.88 -7.43
CA PHE A 52 5.61 5.83 -7.76
C PHE A 52 5.12 4.45 -7.29
N LEU A 53 4.71 4.32 -6.03
CA LEU A 53 4.22 3.05 -5.47
C LEU A 53 2.89 2.62 -6.11
N GLU A 54 2.00 3.55 -6.43
CA GLU A 54 0.74 3.28 -7.16
C GLU A 54 1.05 2.62 -8.51
N LYS A 55 1.94 3.21 -9.31
CA LYS A 55 2.35 2.63 -10.59
C LYS A 55 3.13 1.33 -10.42
N PHE A 56 4.04 1.27 -9.45
CA PHE A 56 4.89 0.10 -9.23
C PHE A 56 4.07 -1.13 -8.81
N LEU A 57 3.19 -0.99 -7.82
CA LEU A 57 2.33 -2.07 -7.33
C LEU A 57 1.22 -2.40 -8.33
N GLY A 58 0.62 -1.40 -8.98
CA GLY A 58 -0.46 -1.58 -9.96
C GLY A 58 -0.08 -2.43 -11.18
N ARG A 59 1.22 -2.67 -11.42
CA ARG A 59 1.69 -3.61 -12.46
C ARG A 59 1.40 -5.07 -12.14
N THR A 60 1.24 -5.42 -10.86
CA THR A 60 1.13 -6.82 -10.40
C THR A 60 0.03 -7.06 -9.37
N ARG A 61 -0.54 -6.01 -8.79
CA ARG A 61 -1.60 -6.09 -7.77
C ARG A 61 -2.91 -5.62 -8.37
N ASP A 62 -3.94 -6.44 -8.21
CA ASP A 62 -5.32 -6.07 -8.57
C ASP A 62 -5.91 -5.05 -7.59
N ILE A 63 -5.43 -5.06 -6.34
CA ILE A 63 -5.83 -4.13 -5.29
C ILE A 63 -4.58 -3.48 -4.72
N VAL A 64 -4.48 -2.16 -4.85
CA VAL A 64 -3.54 -1.34 -4.10
C VAL A 64 -4.36 -0.52 -3.12
N ALA A 65 -4.03 -0.60 -1.82
CA ALA A 65 -4.67 0.20 -0.78
C ALA A 65 -3.63 1.02 -0.03
N TYR A 66 -4.07 2.16 0.49
CA TYR A 66 -3.28 3.06 1.31
C TYR A 66 -3.96 3.22 2.65
N TYR A 67 -3.18 3.31 3.71
CA TYR A 67 -3.69 3.68 5.02
C TYR A 67 -2.78 4.70 5.68
N ASN A 68 -3.40 5.76 6.18
CA ASN A 68 -2.80 6.65 7.17
C ASN A 68 -3.87 7.13 8.15
N VAL A 69 -3.44 7.56 9.33
CA VAL A 69 -4.34 7.97 10.42
C VAL A 69 -5.23 9.18 10.08
N SER A 70 -4.81 10.03 9.13
CA SER A 70 -5.54 11.26 8.79
C SER A 70 -6.67 11.03 7.79
N GLN A 71 -6.49 10.12 6.84
CA GLN A 71 -7.44 9.86 5.76
C GLN A 71 -8.21 8.55 5.96
N GLY A 72 -7.66 7.61 6.72
CA GLY A 72 -8.17 6.25 6.79
C GLY A 72 -7.74 5.41 5.59
N LEU A 73 -8.53 4.39 5.27
CA LEU A 73 -8.29 3.54 4.11
C LEU A 73 -8.62 4.28 2.81
N CYS A 74 -7.65 4.32 1.89
CA CYS A 74 -7.73 5.01 0.61
C CYS A 74 -7.26 4.11 -0.54
N PHE A 75 -7.60 4.47 -1.77
CA PHE A 75 -7.29 3.71 -2.98
C PHE A 75 -6.81 4.64 -4.10
N PRO A 76 -6.02 4.16 -5.08
CA PRO A 76 -5.63 4.95 -6.25
C PRO A 76 -6.85 5.43 -7.04
N ASP A 77 -7.87 4.58 -7.18
CA ASP A 77 -9.10 4.88 -7.89
C ASP A 77 -10.30 4.04 -7.41
N ARG A 78 -11.47 4.33 -7.99
CA ARG A 78 -12.73 3.64 -7.70
C ARG A 78 -12.74 2.15 -8.08
N SER A 79 -11.88 1.71 -9.00
CA SER A 79 -11.78 0.30 -9.40
C SER A 79 -11.17 -0.53 -8.28
N HIS A 80 -10.05 -0.06 -7.71
CA HIS A 80 -9.40 -0.69 -6.57
C HIS A 80 -10.32 -0.71 -5.34
N GLU A 81 -10.98 0.41 -5.04
CA GLU A 81 -11.96 0.51 -3.94
C GLU A 81 -13.10 -0.50 -4.09
N LYS A 82 -13.74 -0.56 -5.27
CA LYS A 82 -14.83 -1.53 -5.53
C LYS A 82 -14.35 -2.97 -5.42
N ARG A 83 -13.13 -3.26 -5.88
CA ARG A 83 -12.58 -4.62 -5.80
C ARG A 83 -12.30 -5.00 -4.35
N PHE A 84 -11.68 -4.11 -3.57
CA PHE A 84 -11.53 -4.27 -2.13
C PHE A 84 -12.86 -4.55 -1.44
N GLN A 85 -13.87 -3.71 -1.67
CA GLN A 85 -15.18 -3.84 -1.05
C GLN A 85 -15.83 -5.19 -1.36
N ARG A 86 -15.77 -5.64 -2.62
CA ARG A 86 -16.27 -6.96 -3.01
C ARG A 86 -15.52 -8.10 -2.33
N THR A 87 -14.19 -8.03 -2.25
CA THR A 87 -13.37 -9.08 -1.64
C THR A 87 -13.67 -9.21 -0.15
N ILE A 88 -13.73 -8.09 0.57
CA ILE A 88 -14.01 -8.07 2.01
C ILE A 88 -15.45 -8.47 2.31
N ASP A 89 -16.44 -7.96 1.55
CA ASP A 89 -17.84 -8.34 1.76
C ASP A 89 -18.09 -9.82 1.47
N ALA A 90 -17.42 -10.39 0.46
CA ALA A 90 -17.54 -11.81 0.18
C ALA A 90 -17.03 -12.65 1.35
N GLN A 91 -15.86 -12.31 1.91
CA GLN A 91 -15.31 -13.02 3.06
C GLN A 91 -16.19 -12.85 4.31
N ARG A 92 -16.66 -11.62 4.58
CA ARG A 92 -17.59 -11.34 5.68
C ARG A 92 -18.88 -12.15 5.59
N MET A 93 -19.47 -12.24 4.41
CA MET A 93 -20.68 -13.04 4.19
C MET A 93 -20.45 -14.53 4.48
N LEU A 94 -19.28 -15.07 4.11
CA LEU A 94 -18.92 -16.46 4.43
C LEU A 94 -18.79 -16.68 5.95
N ASP A 95 -18.32 -15.66 6.66
CA ASP A 95 -18.16 -15.70 8.12
C ASP A 95 -19.44 -15.30 8.89
N GLY A 96 -20.56 -15.05 8.20
CA GLY A 96 -21.82 -14.60 8.82
C GLY A 96 -21.77 -13.17 9.39
N ARG A 97 -20.79 -12.37 8.96
CA ARG A 97 -20.64 -10.94 9.32
C ARG A 97 -21.40 -10.05 8.34
N GLU A 98 -21.85 -8.90 8.82
CA GLU A 98 -22.43 -7.87 7.96
C GLU A 98 -21.38 -7.25 7.01
N LYS A 99 -21.86 -6.80 5.86
CA LYS A 99 -21.06 -6.05 4.87
C LYS A 99 -20.55 -4.74 5.47
N LEU A 100 -19.51 -4.16 4.89
CA LEU A 100 -19.09 -2.82 5.32
C LEU A 100 -20.07 -1.78 4.80
N ASP A 101 -20.60 -0.96 5.70
CA ASP A 101 -21.40 0.21 5.33
C ASP A 101 -20.54 1.35 4.76
N MET A 102 -19.35 1.54 5.33
CA MET A 102 -18.41 2.58 4.93
C MET A 102 -16.95 2.14 5.11
N LEU A 103 -16.04 2.77 4.38
CA LEU A 103 -14.60 2.55 4.55
C LEU A 103 -14.16 3.01 5.95
N PRO A 104 -13.40 2.20 6.70
CA PRO A 104 -12.97 2.57 8.03
C PRO A 104 -11.88 3.65 8.00
N ARG A 105 -11.94 4.53 8.99
CA ARG A 105 -10.88 5.51 9.27
C ARG A 105 -10.02 5.12 10.45
N THR A 106 -10.66 4.60 11.50
CA THR A 106 -9.99 4.25 12.76
C THR A 106 -9.06 3.04 12.56
N PRO A 107 -7.81 3.09 13.10
CA PRO A 107 -6.84 1.99 12.95
C PRO A 107 -7.37 0.64 13.43
N SER A 108 -8.12 0.63 14.53
CA SER A 108 -8.70 -0.58 15.12
C SER A 108 -9.64 -1.35 14.19
N ILE A 109 -10.20 -0.69 13.17
CA ILE A 109 -11.06 -1.32 12.16
C ILE A 109 -10.30 -1.47 10.84
N ALA A 110 -9.50 -0.47 10.46
CA ALA A 110 -8.79 -0.48 9.18
C ALA A 110 -7.68 -1.55 9.12
N ILE A 111 -6.89 -1.72 10.19
CA ILE A 111 -5.77 -2.67 10.21
C ILE A 111 -6.24 -4.14 10.09
N PRO A 112 -7.30 -4.60 10.79
CA PRO A 112 -7.85 -5.94 10.56
C PRO A 112 -8.33 -6.16 9.12
N LEU A 113 -8.87 -5.15 8.46
CA LEU A 113 -9.27 -5.27 7.04
C LEU A 113 -8.07 -5.32 6.10
N VAL A 114 -6.99 -4.61 6.43
CA VAL A 114 -5.71 -4.71 5.73
C VAL A 114 -5.16 -6.13 5.85
N GLU A 115 -5.18 -6.70 7.06
CA GLU A 115 -4.79 -8.09 7.30
C GLU A 115 -5.63 -9.05 6.45
N GLU A 116 -6.96 -8.98 6.54
CA GLU A 116 -7.90 -9.80 5.77
C GLU A 116 -7.64 -9.72 4.25
N LEU A 117 -7.26 -8.54 3.75
CA LEU A 117 -6.92 -8.31 2.36
C LEU A 117 -5.59 -8.95 1.93
N ILE A 118 -4.54 -8.82 2.74
CA ILE A 118 -3.18 -9.31 2.38
C ILE A 118 -2.98 -10.79 2.65
N THR A 119 -3.77 -11.39 3.55
CA THR A 119 -3.74 -12.83 3.82
C THR A 119 -4.67 -13.62 2.90
N ASN A 120 -5.46 -12.97 2.06
CA ASN A 120 -6.35 -13.66 1.12
C ASN A 120 -5.55 -14.26 -0.06
N PRO A 121 -5.43 -15.59 -0.16
CA PRO A 121 -4.60 -16.22 -1.18
C PRO A 121 -5.17 -16.08 -2.60
N ASN A 122 -6.46 -15.75 -2.73
CA ASN A 122 -7.13 -15.58 -4.01
C ASN A 122 -7.06 -14.14 -4.53
N GLN A 123 -6.39 -13.24 -3.79
CA GLN A 123 -6.35 -11.82 -4.11
C GLN A 123 -4.91 -11.31 -4.14
N ALA A 124 -4.42 -10.94 -5.33
CA ALA A 124 -3.16 -10.22 -5.46
C ALA A 124 -3.35 -8.78 -4.97
N SER A 125 -3.02 -8.52 -3.70
CA SER A 125 -3.17 -7.22 -3.05
C SER A 125 -1.82 -6.65 -2.60
N GLY A 126 -1.72 -5.32 -2.54
CA GLY A 126 -0.59 -4.61 -1.95
C GLY A 126 -1.13 -3.47 -1.10
N VAL A 127 -0.53 -3.26 0.08
CA VAL A 127 -0.93 -2.19 0.98
C VAL A 127 0.28 -1.34 1.33
N VAL A 128 0.09 -0.03 1.25
CA VAL A 128 1.08 0.96 1.67
C VAL A 128 0.55 1.64 2.94
N LEU A 129 1.35 1.58 4.01
CA LEU A 129 1.07 2.28 5.27
C LEU A 129 1.95 3.53 5.30
N ASP A 130 1.34 4.70 5.20
CA ASP A 130 2.04 5.98 5.31
C ASP A 130 2.10 6.44 6.77
N PHE A 131 3.17 7.14 7.14
CA PHE A 131 3.42 7.62 8.51
C PHE A 131 3.32 6.49 9.54
N PHE A 132 4.04 5.39 9.31
CA PHE A 132 4.01 4.20 10.17
C PHE A 132 4.32 4.51 11.63
N GLU A 133 5.15 5.53 11.89
CA GLU A 133 5.44 6.06 13.22
C GLU A 133 4.18 6.50 13.99
N MET A 134 3.10 6.88 13.31
CA MET A 134 1.82 7.23 13.93
C MET A 134 0.95 6.01 14.26
N ILE A 135 1.29 4.84 13.72
CA ILE A 135 0.56 3.57 13.93
C ILE A 135 1.28 2.74 14.98
N ALA A 136 2.60 2.61 14.86
CA ALA A 136 3.46 1.88 15.77
C ALA A 136 4.67 2.76 16.13
N PRO A 137 4.51 3.68 17.09
CA PRO A 137 5.58 4.58 17.48
C PRO A 137 6.71 3.81 18.17
N ALA A 138 7.95 4.24 17.97
CA ALA A 138 9.14 3.62 18.58
C ALA A 138 9.22 3.80 20.11
N GLY A 139 8.32 4.60 20.68
CA GLY A 139 8.17 4.89 22.10
C GLY A 139 6.84 5.59 22.36
N ASP A 140 6.55 5.94 23.60
CA ASP A 140 5.33 6.69 23.93
C ASP A 140 5.32 8.04 23.19
N VAL A 141 4.20 8.43 22.59
CA VAL A 141 4.11 9.65 21.75
C VAL A 141 4.45 10.91 22.55
N SER A 142 4.30 10.83 23.88
CA SER A 142 4.72 11.83 24.86
C SER A 142 6.24 12.09 24.91
N PHE A 143 7.06 11.22 24.31
CA PHE A 143 8.52 11.36 24.20
C PHE A 143 8.99 11.86 22.83
N MET A 144 8.09 12.10 21.86
CA MET A 144 8.46 12.69 20.58
C MET A 144 8.64 14.21 20.74
N THR A 145 9.84 14.62 21.13
CA THR A 145 10.23 16.04 21.15
C THR A 145 10.09 16.60 19.75
N THR A 146 9.33 17.69 19.61
CA THR A 146 9.27 18.46 18.36
C THR A 146 10.65 19.08 18.12
N GLU A 147 11.41 18.54 17.17
CA GLU A 147 12.55 19.24 16.56
C GLU A 147 12.08 20.27 15.54
#